data_AF-A0A2V9J9C6-F1
#
_entry.id   AF-A0A2V9J9C6-F1
#
_cell.length_a   1.000
_cell.length_b   1.000
_cell.length_c   1.000
_cell.angle_alpha   90.00
_cell.angle_beta   90.00
_cell.angle_gamma   90.00
#
_symmetry.space_group_name_H-M   'P 1'
#
loop_
_entity.id
_entity.type
_entity.pdbx_description
1 polymer ?
#
loop_
_entity_poly.entity_id
_entity_poly.type
_entity_poly.pdbx_seq_one_letter_code
_entity_poly.pdbx_strand_id
1 'polypeptide(L)'
;MVKNPKRQSGFTTVELAMVVGMTLILSTLATFGLQSFLRAYRAGADARAIASQLSLARMRASSAFTRAQLFVNANTQTYQVRLDSNKDGTFDTNDVTEGGTYSLSPGVNLGFG
;
A
#
# COMPACT_ATOMS: atom_id res chain seq x y z
N MET A 1 34.21 26.34 51.88
CA MET A 1 33.64 25.14 51.22
C MET A 1 33.65 25.40 49.71
N VAL A 2 34.68 24.92 49.00
CA VAL A 2 34.87 25.22 47.56
C VAL A 2 34.08 24.21 46.74
N LYS A 3 33.10 24.69 45.97
CA LYS A 3 32.31 23.88 45.03
C LYS A 3 33.15 23.65 43.77
N ASN A 4 33.58 22.41 43.53
CA ASN A 4 34.21 22.05 42.27
C ASN A 4 33.21 22.27 41.12
N PRO A 5 33.55 23.06 40.09
CA PRO A 5 32.71 23.18 38.90
C PRO A 5 32.67 21.82 38.21
N LYS A 6 31.47 21.26 38.02
CA LYS A 6 31.29 20.06 37.21
C LYS A 6 31.77 20.39 35.80
N ARG A 7 32.85 19.76 35.36
CA ARG A 7 33.35 19.90 33.98
C ARG A 7 32.23 19.45 33.04
N GLN A 8 31.75 20.36 32.20
CA GLN A 8 30.91 19.98 31.07
C GLN A 8 31.77 19.13 30.13
N SER A 9 31.43 17.85 29.99
CA SER A 9 32.05 16.97 29.01
C SER A 9 31.32 17.13 27.68
N GLY A 10 31.98 17.76 26.71
CA GLY A 10 31.57 17.76 25.31
C GLY A 10 32.18 16.56 24.56
N PHE A 11 31.60 16.24 23.40
CA PHE A 11 32.16 15.25 22.49
C PHE A 11 33.40 15.78 21.80
N THR A 12 34.40 14.92 21.60
CA THR A 12 35.59 15.31 20.85
C THR A 12 35.28 15.35 19.34
N THR A 13 36.02 16.16 18.57
CA THR A 13 35.86 16.22 17.11
C THR A 13 36.05 14.85 16.45
N VAL A 14 36.96 14.04 16.99
CA VAL A 14 37.24 12.67 16.51
C VAL A 14 36.06 11.74 16.80
N GLU A 15 35.47 11.85 17.99
CA GLU A 15 34.29 11.07 18.38
C GLU A 15 33.08 11.43 17.51
N LEU A 16 32.88 12.72 17.22
CA LEU A 16 31.85 13.16 16.28
C LEU A 16 32.09 12.58 14.87
N ALA A 17 33.33 12.63 14.38
CA ALA A 17 33.69 12.06 13.08
C ALA A 17 33.44 10.55 13.02
N MET A 18 33.73 9.84 14.11
CA MET A 18 33.46 8.40 14.21
C MET A 18 31.95 8.11 14.19
N VAL A 19 31.14 8.85 14.95
CA VAL A 19 29.68 8.69 14.97
C VAL A 19 29.06 9.00 13.61
N VAL A 20 29.49 10.06 12.94
CA VAL A 20 29.04 10.39 11.58
C VAL A 20 29.44 9.28 10.60
N GLY A 21 30.68 8.77 10.68
CA GLY A 21 31.12 7.64 9.86
C GLY A 21 30.26 6.38 10.07
N MET A 22 29.99 6.03 11.33
CA MET A 22 29.15 4.88 11.68
C MET A 22 27.71 5.04 11.20
N THR A 23 27.12 6.23 11.36
CA THR A 23 25.74 6.50 10.91
C THR A 23 25.59 6.45 9.39
N LEU A 24 26.58 6.90 8.63
CA LEU A 24 26.59 6.78 7.17
C LEU A 24 26.66 5.31 6.73
N ILE A 25 27.52 4.51 7.37
CA ILE A 25 27.61 3.07 7.10
C ILE A 25 26.25 2.39 7.39
N LEU A 26 25.65 2.66 8.54
CA LEU A 26 24.34 2.09 8.89
C LEU A 26 23.22 2.54 7.93
N SER A 27 23.24 3.79 7.49
CA SER A 27 22.22 4.33 6.56
C SER A 27 22.26 3.65 5.19
N THR A 28 23.46 3.35 4.68
CA THR A 28 23.61 2.64 3.40
C THR A 28 23.06 1.22 3.48
N LEU A 29 23.32 0.50 4.57
CA LEU A 29 22.79 -0.85 4.81
C LEU A 29 21.26 -0.88 4.91
N ALA A 30 20.65 0.12 5.56
CA ALA A 30 19.20 0.22 5.70
C ALA A 30 18.45 0.40 4.36
N THR A 31 19.12 0.98 3.35
CA THR A 31 18.49 1.31 2.06
C THR A 31 18.21 0.07 1.21
N PHE A 32 19.08 -0.95 1.25
CA PHE A 32 18.97 -2.13 0.39
C PHE A 32 17.72 -2.99 0.68
N GLY A 33 17.25 -3.06 1.93
CA GLY A 33 16.09 -3.88 2.32
C GLY A 33 14.72 -3.19 2.16
N LEU A 34 14.70 -1.86 2.12
CA LEU A 34 13.47 -1.09 2.18
C LEU A 34 12.60 -1.27 0.93
N GLN A 35 13.20 -1.39 -0.27
CA GLN A 35 12.44 -1.53 -1.51
C GLN A 35 11.65 -2.84 -1.59
N SER A 36 12.28 -3.96 -1.21
CA SER A 36 11.63 -5.28 -1.19
C SER A 36 10.49 -5.33 -0.17
N PHE A 37 10.71 -4.73 1.00
CA PHE A 37 9.66 -4.60 2.01
C PHE A 37 8.49 -3.75 1.51
N LEU A 38 8.76 -2.60 0.91
CA LEU A 38 7.71 -1.73 0.36
C LEU A 38 6.90 -2.41 -0.74
N ARG A 39 7.54 -3.23 -1.60
CA ARG A 39 6.83 -3.98 -2.64
C ARG A 39 5.85 -4.99 -2.04
N ALA A 40 6.30 -5.79 -1.07
CA ALA A 40 5.45 -6.76 -0.38
C ALA A 40 4.32 -6.08 0.41
N TYR A 41 4.64 -4.98 1.09
CA TYR A 41 3.67 -4.18 1.84
C TYR A 41 2.56 -3.62 0.94
N ARG A 42 2.93 -3.03 -0.20
CA ARG A 42 1.99 -2.51 -1.20
C ARG A 42 1.10 -3.61 -1.77
N ALA A 43 1.67 -4.75 -2.13
CA ALA A 43 0.88 -5.89 -2.61
C ALA A 43 -0.14 -6.38 -1.57
N GLY A 44 0.25 -6.45 -0.29
CA GLY A 44 -0.65 -6.81 0.80
C GLY A 44 -1.73 -5.75 1.06
N ALA A 45 -1.40 -4.46 0.95
CA ALA A 45 -2.35 -3.37 1.08
C ALA A 45 -3.39 -3.39 -0.06
N ASP A 46 -2.94 -3.55 -1.30
CA ASP A 46 -3.81 -3.64 -2.48
C ASP A 46 -4.74 -4.86 -2.39
N ALA A 47 -4.25 -6.01 -1.93
CA ALA A 47 -5.08 -7.20 -1.72
C ALA A 47 -6.20 -6.96 -0.69
N ARG A 48 -5.89 -6.23 0.40
CA ARG A 48 -6.91 -5.86 1.40
C ARG A 48 -7.92 -4.86 0.84
N ALA A 49 -7.48 -3.91 0.02
CA ALA A 49 -8.37 -2.96 -0.66
C ALA A 49 -9.32 -3.68 -1.62
N ILE A 50 -8.81 -4.65 -2.38
CA ILE A 50 -9.63 -5.51 -3.24
C ILE A 50 -10.66 -6.30 -2.42
N ALA A 51 -10.24 -6.87 -1.28
CA ALA A 51 -11.15 -7.62 -0.41
C ALA A 51 -12.27 -6.75 0.19
N SER A 52 -11.97 -5.51 0.57
CA SER A 52 -12.98 -4.58 1.08
C SER A 52 -13.98 -4.18 0.00
N GLN A 53 -13.51 -3.96 -1.23
CA GLN A 53 -14.36 -3.68 -2.40
C GLN A 53 -15.23 -4.88 -2.79
N LEU A 54 -14.70 -6.09 -2.67
CA LEU A 54 -15.50 -7.31 -2.87
C LEU A 54 -16.59 -7.47 -1.80
N SER A 55 -16.29 -7.15 -0.54
CA SER A 55 -17.30 -7.14 0.53
C SER A 55 -18.39 -6.10 0.27
N LEU A 56 -18.00 -4.91 -0.20
CA LEU A 56 -18.93 -3.87 -0.62
C LEU A 56 -19.83 -4.36 -1.77
N ALA A 57 -19.25 -4.95 -2.81
CA ALA A 57 -20.00 -5.53 -3.93
C ALA A 57 -21.01 -6.58 -3.44
N ARG A 58 -20.61 -7.46 -2.52
CA ARG A 58 -21.50 -8.46 -1.91
C ARG A 58 -22.67 -7.82 -1.14
N MET A 59 -22.40 -6.79 -0.36
CA MET A 59 -23.43 -6.05 0.36
C MET A 59 -24.42 -5.39 -0.61
N ARG A 60 -23.92 -4.77 -1.70
CA ARG A 60 -24.75 -4.16 -2.74
C ARG A 60 -25.62 -5.18 -3.46
N ALA A 61 -25.04 -6.30 -3.88
CA ALA A 61 -25.77 -7.41 -4.49
C ALA A 61 -26.92 -7.88 -3.59
N SER A 62 -26.64 -8.06 -2.29
CA SER A 62 -27.65 -8.47 -1.31
C SER A 62 -28.73 -7.41 -1.09
N SER A 63 -28.35 -6.13 -1.04
CA SER A 63 -29.30 -5.04 -0.79
C SER A 63 -30.22 -4.76 -1.98
N ALA A 64 -29.70 -4.84 -3.20
CA ALA A 64 -30.45 -4.56 -4.42
C ALA A 64 -31.14 -5.80 -4.98
N PHE A 65 -30.94 -6.98 -4.36
CA PHE A 65 -31.35 -8.28 -4.89
C PHE A 65 -30.97 -8.41 -6.36
N THR A 66 -29.69 -8.16 -6.65
CA THR A 66 -29.10 -8.21 -7.99
C THR A 66 -27.69 -8.78 -7.93
N ARG A 67 -27.02 -8.91 -9.08
CA ARG A 67 -25.64 -9.37 -9.18
C ARG A 67 -24.67 -8.20 -9.06
N ALA A 68 -23.58 -8.40 -8.33
CA ALA A 68 -22.44 -7.49 -8.34
C ALA A 68 -21.18 -8.29 -8.65
N GLN A 69 -20.27 -7.70 -9.43
CA GLN A 69 -18.98 -8.30 -9.71
C GLN A 69 -17.85 -7.31 -9.44
N LEU A 70 -16.71 -7.86 -9.05
CA LEU A 70 -15.44 -7.15 -9.10
C LEU A 70 -14.77 -7.50 -10.43
N PHE A 71 -14.72 -6.54 -11.34
CA PHE A 71 -14.05 -6.71 -12.62
C PHE A 71 -12.58 -6.31 -12.47
N VAL A 72 -11.69 -7.24 -12.82
CA VAL A 72 -10.24 -7.09 -12.70
C VAL A 72 -9.62 -7.15 -14.10
N ASN A 73 -8.85 -6.13 -14.46
CA ASN A 73 -8.13 -6.07 -15.73
C ASN A 73 -6.62 -6.16 -15.48
N ALA A 74 -6.05 -7.32 -15.81
CA ALA A 74 -4.63 -7.58 -15.62
C ALA A 74 -3.73 -6.78 -16.59
N ASN A 75 -4.24 -6.40 -17.77
CA ASN A 75 -3.48 -5.65 -18.76
C ASN A 75 -3.26 -4.19 -18.33
N THR A 76 -4.27 -3.58 -17.73
CA THR A 76 -4.22 -2.20 -17.24
C THR A 76 -3.96 -2.10 -15.74
N GLN A 77 -3.75 -3.24 -15.06
CA GLN A 77 -3.52 -3.31 -13.61
C GLN A 77 -4.59 -2.57 -12.80
N THR A 78 -5.85 -2.72 -13.21
CA THR A 78 -6.97 -2.01 -12.61
C THR A 78 -8.08 -2.95 -12.16
N TYR A 79 -8.87 -2.48 -11.20
CA TYR A 79 -10.06 -3.17 -10.74
C TYR A 79 -11.20 -2.19 -10.50
N GLN A 80 -12.43 -2.67 -10.63
CA GLN A 80 -13.64 -1.87 -10.43
C GLN A 80 -14.83 -2.74 -10.04
N VAL A 81 -15.76 -2.17 -9.28
CA VAL A 81 -17.00 -2.85 -8.90
C VAL A 81 -18.10 -2.48 -9.89
N ARG A 82 -18.79 -3.48 -10.42
CA ARG A 82 -19.94 -3.31 -11.32
C ARG A 82 -21.18 -3.94 -10.70
N LEU A 83 -22.30 -3.24 -10.79
CA LEU A 83 -23.59 -3.69 -10.31
C LEU A 83 -24.54 -3.88 -11.49
N ASP A 84 -25.10 -5.08 -11.60
CA ASP A 84 -26.15 -5.42 -12.56
C ASP A 84 -27.41 -4.60 -12.20
N SER A 85 -27.61 -3.50 -12.91
CA SER A 85 -28.61 -2.48 -12.58
C SER A 85 -29.95 -2.75 -13.24
N ASN A 86 -29.93 -3.42 -14.41
CA ASN A 86 -31.12 -3.80 -15.15
C ASN A 86 -31.64 -5.21 -14.77
N LYS A 87 -30.90 -5.96 -13.95
CA LYS A 87 -31.21 -7.31 -13.45
C LYS A 87 -31.36 -8.35 -14.54
N ASP A 88 -30.71 -8.15 -15.68
CA ASP A 88 -30.78 -9.09 -16.81
C ASP A 88 -29.81 -10.28 -16.64
N GLY A 89 -28.97 -10.24 -15.61
CA GLY A 89 -28.02 -11.29 -15.27
C GLY A 89 -26.71 -11.21 -16.04
N THR A 90 -26.54 -10.21 -16.90
CA THR A 90 -25.34 -9.91 -17.66
C THR A 90 -24.70 -8.62 -17.17
N PHE A 91 -23.42 -8.40 -17.52
CA PHE A 91 -22.73 -7.17 -17.17
C PHE A 91 -22.41 -6.39 -18.45
N ASP A 92 -23.15 -5.32 -18.73
CA ASP A 92 -23.10 -4.57 -19.98
C ASP A 92 -22.96 -3.04 -19.78
N THR A 93 -23.25 -2.26 -20.83
CA THR A 93 -23.10 -0.79 -20.81
C THR A 93 -24.20 -0.08 -20.01
N ASN A 94 -25.30 -0.77 -19.71
CA ASN A 94 -26.41 -0.28 -18.90
C ASN A 94 -26.14 -0.41 -17.39
N ASP A 95 -25.04 -1.06 -17.02
CA ASP A 95 -24.67 -1.30 -15.64
C ASP A 95 -23.81 -0.21 -15.02
N VAL A 96 -24.03 -0.03 -13.72
CA VAL A 96 -23.36 1.01 -12.94
C VAL A 96 -22.01 0.49 -12.45
N THR A 97 -20.96 1.25 -12.76
CA THR A 97 -19.66 1.09 -12.11
C THR A 97 -19.63 1.95 -10.85
N GLU A 98 -19.56 1.32 -9.67
CA GLU A 98 -19.50 2.02 -8.39
C GLU A 98 -18.06 2.38 -8.03
N GLY A 99 -17.83 3.65 -7.65
CA GLY A 99 -16.53 4.11 -7.16
C GLY A 99 -15.43 4.29 -8.21
N GLY A 100 -15.73 4.02 -9.49
CA GLY A 100 -14.80 4.18 -10.60
C GLY A 100 -13.74 3.07 -10.70
N THR A 101 -12.71 3.35 -11.48
CA THR A 101 -11.61 2.40 -11.73
C THR A 101 -10.44 2.69 -10.80
N TYR A 102 -10.06 1.70 -9.99
CA TYR A 102 -8.90 1.78 -9.10
C TYR A 102 -7.69 1.15 -9.78
N SER A 103 -6.54 1.84 -9.72
CA SER A 103 -5.25 1.31 -10.19
C SER A 103 -4.47 0.71 -9.04
N LEU A 104 -3.70 -0.33 -9.33
CA LEU A 104 -2.79 -0.94 -8.35
C LEU A 104 -1.60 -0.04 -8.03
N SER A 105 -0.98 -0.30 -6.89
CA SER A 105 0.23 0.39 -6.47
C SER A 105 1.39 0.09 -7.45
N PRO A 106 2.29 1.06 -7.71
CA PRO A 106 3.43 0.85 -8.59
C PRO A 106 4.31 -0.32 -8.13
N GLY A 107 4.59 -1.25 -9.06
CA GLY A 107 5.38 -2.46 -8.81
C GLY A 107 4.57 -3.66 -8.31
N VAL A 108 3.22 -3.58 -8.31
CA VAL A 108 2.29 -4.68 -8.04
C VAL A 108 1.59 -5.05 -9.35
N ASN A 109 1.60 -6.34 -9.69
CA ASN A 109 0.99 -6.86 -10.92
C ASN A 109 -0.10 -7.87 -10.57
N LEU A 110 -1.19 -7.87 -11.35
CA LEU A 110 -2.20 -8.92 -11.33
C LEU A 110 -1.72 -10.04 -12.25
N GLY A 111 -1.06 -11.04 -11.69
CA GLY A 111 -0.52 -12.14 -12.45
C GLY A 111 0.37 -13.04 -11.60
N PHE A 112 0.76 -14.16 -12.18
CA PHE A 112 1.69 -15.09 -11.55
C PHE A 112 3.10 -14.76 -12.03
N GLY A 113 3.76 -13.79 -11.38
CA GLY A 113 5.21 -13.54 -11.47
C GLY A 113 5.74 -13.24 -12.86
#